data_AF-A0A843SYM2-F1
#
_entry.id   AF-A0A843SYM2-F1
#
_cell.length_a   1.000
_cell.length_b   1.000
_cell.length_c   1.000
_cell.angle_alpha   90.00
_cell.angle_beta   90.00
_cell.angle_gamma   90.00
#
_symmetry.space_group_name_H-M   'P 1'
#
loop_
_entity.id
_entity.type
_entity.pdbx_description
1 polymer ?
#
loop_
_entity_poly.entity_id
_entity_poly.type
_entity_poly.pdbx_seq_one_letter_code
_entity_poly.pdbx_strand_id
1 'polypeptide(L)'
;MGQPLLDKIKELTPKPVTTIINTHTHFDHVSGNVEFPPTVDVVAHEDTKAGMEKMSPVTALNQSPTPNIFTANKGRGMAKRTFKDRMTIGSGSDQVDLYYFGRGHTSGDA
;
A
#
# COMPACT_ATOMS: atom_id res chain seq x y z
N MET A 1 5.23 -5.33 8.99
CA MET A 1 6.50 -4.85 9.55
C MET A 1 7.09 -3.83 8.59
N GLY A 2 6.95 -2.54 8.88
CA GLY A 2 7.50 -1.43 8.07
C GLY A 2 8.78 -0.83 8.66
N GLN A 3 8.92 -0.80 9.97
CA GLN A 3 10.06 -0.23 10.69
C GLN A 3 11.37 -0.96 10.39
N PRO A 4 11.44 -2.31 10.40
CA PRO A 4 12.68 -3.00 10.02
C PRO A 4 13.12 -2.68 8.58
N LEU A 5 12.17 -2.44 7.67
CA LEU A 5 12.47 -2.03 6.30
C LEU A 5 13.04 -0.60 6.26
N LEU A 6 12.43 0.34 6.98
CA LEU A 6 12.95 1.72 7.10
C LEU A 6 14.37 1.75 7.67
N ASP A 7 14.66 0.90 8.65
CA ASP A 7 15.99 0.83 9.27
C ASP A 7 17.04 0.35 8.25
N LYS A 8 16.70 -0.65 7.43
CA LYS A 8 17.59 -1.14 6.35
C LYS A 8 17.76 -0.16 5.20
N ILE A 9 16.73 0.58 4.80
CA ILE A 9 16.85 1.60 3.76
C ILE A 9 17.84 2.70 4.17
N LYS A 10 17.83 3.12 5.45
CA LYS A 10 18.75 4.15 5.97
C LYS A 10 20.22 3.74 5.93
N GLU A 11 20.52 2.44 5.96
CA GLU A 11 21.89 1.93 5.78
C GLU A 11 22.40 2.15 4.34
N LEU A 12 21.49 2.24 3.35
CA LEU A 12 21.83 2.40 1.93
C LEU A 12 21.78 3.85 1.45
N THR A 13 20.90 4.67 2.03
CA THR A 13 20.73 6.06 1.60
C THR A 13 20.16 6.94 2.72
N PRO A 14 20.59 8.22 2.82
CA PRO A 14 19.96 9.18 3.72
C PRO A 14 18.67 9.79 3.13
N LYS A 15 18.34 9.50 1.87
CA LYS A 15 17.15 10.06 1.21
C LYS A 15 15.87 9.51 1.89
N PRO A 16 14.85 10.35 2.14
CA PRO A 16 13.62 9.89 2.74
C PRO A 16 12.81 9.03 1.75
N VAL A 17 12.06 8.07 2.27
CA VAL A 17 10.96 7.44 1.51
C VAL A 17 9.85 8.48 1.37
N THR A 18 9.43 8.77 0.14
CA THR A 18 8.42 9.79 -0.16
C THR A 18 7.10 9.20 -0.64
N THR A 19 7.12 8.01 -1.24
CA THR A 19 5.96 7.39 -1.87
C THR A 19 5.96 5.89 -1.65
N ILE A 20 4.78 5.34 -1.34
CA ILE A 20 4.48 3.91 -1.34
C ILE A 20 3.41 3.67 -2.39
N ILE A 21 3.61 2.66 -3.23
CA ILE A 21 2.64 2.20 -4.23
C ILE A 21 2.24 0.79 -3.82
N ASN A 22 1.00 0.59 -3.42
CA ASN A 22 0.48 -0.74 -3.09
C ASN A 22 -0.04 -1.40 -4.35
N THR A 23 0.46 -2.61 -4.65
CA THR A 23 0.04 -3.39 -5.82
C THR A 23 -1.36 -4.00 -5.62
N HIS A 24 -1.66 -4.47 -4.41
CA HIS A 24 -2.98 -5.01 -4.04
C HIS A 24 -3.18 -5.01 -2.51
N THR A 25 -4.36 -5.43 -2.04
CA THR A 25 -4.81 -5.17 -0.66
C THR A 25 -4.34 -6.15 0.43
N HIS A 26 -3.56 -7.18 0.09
CA HIS A 26 -3.22 -8.22 1.06
C HIS A 26 -2.36 -7.71 2.22
N PHE A 27 -2.52 -8.32 3.40
CA PHE A 27 -1.94 -7.82 4.64
C PHE A 27 -0.41 -7.75 4.61
N ASP A 28 0.24 -8.67 3.91
CA ASP A 28 1.69 -8.72 3.70
C ASP A 28 2.18 -7.61 2.76
N HIS A 29 1.30 -7.03 1.96
CA HIS A 29 1.60 -5.89 1.09
C HIS A 29 1.32 -4.54 1.77
N VAL A 30 0.20 -4.40 2.49
CA VAL A 30 -0.29 -3.08 2.93
C VAL A 30 -0.11 -2.78 4.41
N SER A 31 -0.01 -3.80 5.28
CA SER A 31 -0.10 -3.56 6.74
C SER A 31 1.10 -2.80 7.29
N GLY A 32 2.27 -2.91 6.65
CA GLY A 32 3.47 -2.17 7.05
C GLY A 32 3.36 -0.65 6.88
N ASN A 33 2.41 -0.17 6.07
CA ASN A 33 2.25 1.26 5.77
C ASN A 33 1.99 2.11 7.01
N VAL A 34 1.39 1.53 8.06
CA VAL A 34 1.08 2.24 9.31
C VAL A 34 2.32 2.69 10.07
N GLU A 35 3.48 2.09 9.78
CA GLU A 35 4.76 2.39 10.43
C GLU A 35 5.54 3.49 9.70
N PHE A 36 5.14 3.87 8.49
CA PHE A 36 5.79 4.94 7.74
C PHE A 36 5.35 6.34 8.23
N PRO A 37 6.21 7.36 8.09
CA PRO A 37 5.85 8.74 8.41
C PRO A 37 4.58 9.19 7.68
N PRO A 38 3.71 10.00 8.30
CA PRO A 38 2.45 10.45 7.69
C PRO A 38 2.64 11.36 6.47
N THR A 39 3.88 11.80 6.21
CA THR A 39 4.29 12.58 5.04
C THR A 39 4.47 11.74 3.79
N VAL A 40 4.55 10.41 3.91
CA VAL A 40 4.66 9.49 2.77
C VAL A 40 3.32 9.47 2.02
N ASP A 41 3.37 9.70 0.71
CA ASP A 41 2.20 9.56 -0.15
C ASP A 41 1.94 8.07 -0.44
N VAL A 42 0.76 7.58 -0.06
CA VAL A 42 0.36 6.19 -0.31
C VAL A 42 -0.62 6.15 -1.47
N VAL A 43 -0.22 5.44 -2.53
CA VAL A 43 -0.94 5.30 -3.78
C VAL A 43 -1.43 3.87 -3.95
N ALA A 44 -2.65 3.69 -4.44
CA ALA A 44 -3.19 2.37 -4.78
C ALA A 44 -4.29 2.47 -5.85
N HIS A 45 -4.67 1.37 -6.47
CA HIS A 45 -5.93 1.30 -7.22
C HIS A 45 -7.13 1.56 -6.28
N GLU A 46 -8.23 2.11 -6.79
CA GLU A 46 -9.42 2.42 -5.99
C GLU A 46 -10.00 1.21 -5.25
N ASP A 47 -10.03 0.05 -5.92
CA ASP A 47 -10.48 -1.20 -5.28
C ASP A 47 -9.52 -1.72 -4.22
N THR A 48 -8.20 -1.47 -4.38
CA THR A 48 -7.23 -1.81 -3.34
C THR A 48 -7.44 -0.94 -2.10
N LYS A 49 -7.72 0.35 -2.27
CA LYS A 49 -8.12 1.23 -1.15
C LYS A 49 -9.40 0.72 -0.47
N ALA A 50 -10.43 0.38 -1.25
CA ALA A 50 -11.67 -0.17 -0.69
C ALA A 50 -11.43 -1.52 0.04
N GLY A 51 -10.48 -2.32 -0.42
CA GLY A 51 -9.98 -3.52 0.26
C GLY A 51 -9.31 -3.18 1.60
N MET A 52 -8.44 -2.16 1.64
CA MET A 52 -7.76 -1.70 2.86
C MET A 52 -8.75 -1.15 3.90
N GLU A 53 -9.85 -0.52 3.49
CA GLU A 53 -10.91 -0.06 4.41
C GLU A 53 -11.60 -1.23 5.11
N LYS A 54 -11.71 -2.38 4.43
CA LYS A 54 -12.35 -3.59 4.95
C LYS A 54 -11.39 -4.50 5.71
N MET A 55 -10.15 -4.66 5.20
CA MET A 55 -9.15 -5.66 5.62
C MET A 55 -9.77 -7.03 5.95
N SER A 56 -10.49 -7.59 4.98
CA SER A 56 -11.11 -8.90 5.15
C SER A 56 -10.05 -10.00 5.33
N PRO A 57 -10.30 -11.02 6.16
CA PRO A 57 -9.39 -12.16 6.31
C PRO A 57 -9.12 -12.85 4.97
N VAL A 58 -7.90 -13.34 4.79
CA VAL A 58 -7.56 -14.17 3.62
C VAL A 58 -8.19 -15.54 3.80
N THR A 59 -9.16 -15.86 2.96
CA THR A 59 -10.02 -17.06 3.08
C THR A 59 -9.21 -18.36 3.17
N ALA A 60 -8.10 -18.45 2.42
CA ALA A 60 -7.27 -19.65 2.39
C ALA A 60 -6.46 -19.91 3.67
N LEU A 61 -6.34 -18.93 4.58
CA LEU A 61 -5.48 -19.03 5.76
C LEU A 61 -6.22 -19.41 7.05
N ASN A 62 -7.55 -19.58 7.02
CA ASN A 62 -8.39 -19.91 8.19
C ASN A 62 -8.01 -19.12 9.45
N GLN A 63 -7.77 -17.81 9.28
CA GLN A 63 -7.36 -16.94 10.38
C GLN A 63 -8.58 -16.45 11.17
N SER A 64 -8.44 -16.40 12.48
CA SER A 64 -9.38 -15.66 13.32
C SER A 64 -9.42 -14.19 12.89
N PRO A 65 -10.59 -13.54 12.95
CA PRO A 65 -10.69 -12.12 12.65
C PRO A 65 -9.72 -11.32 13.52
N THR A 66 -8.85 -10.55 12.89
CA THR A 66 -8.01 -9.55 13.57
C THR A 66 -8.59 -8.16 13.33
N PRO A 67 -8.38 -7.21 14.25
CA PRO A 67 -8.78 -5.82 14.02
C PRO A 67 -8.13 -5.28 12.75
N ASN A 68 -8.88 -4.51 11.95
CA ASN A 68 -8.30 -3.80 10.80
C ASN A 68 -7.15 -2.91 11.28
N ILE A 69 -5.94 -3.17 10.78
CA ILE A 69 -4.70 -2.49 11.18
C ILE A 69 -4.78 -0.98 10.97
N PHE A 70 -5.46 -0.52 9.92
CA PHE A 70 -5.62 0.90 9.62
C PHE A 70 -6.57 1.58 10.60
N THR A 71 -7.69 0.94 10.93
CA THR A 71 -8.62 1.45 11.96
C THR A 71 -7.95 1.52 13.33
N ALA A 72 -7.20 0.48 13.71
CA ALA A 72 -6.43 0.44 14.95
C ALA A 72 -5.36 1.57 15.02
N ASN A 73 -4.89 2.04 13.85
CA ASN A 73 -3.90 3.11 13.73
C ASN A 73 -4.50 4.44 13.23
N LYS A 74 -5.80 4.69 13.47
CA LYS A 74 -6.48 5.95 13.16
C LYS A 74 -6.35 6.38 11.68
N GLY A 75 -6.36 5.40 10.77
CA GLY A 75 -6.24 5.60 9.31
C GLY A 75 -4.82 5.88 8.82
N ARG A 76 -3.79 5.82 9.68
CA ARG A 76 -2.39 5.95 9.23
C ARG A 76 -2.06 4.83 8.24
N GLY A 77 -1.35 5.17 7.15
CA GLY A 77 -0.96 4.21 6.12
C GLY A 77 -2.04 3.91 5.07
N MET A 78 -3.24 4.47 5.19
CA MET A 78 -4.28 4.37 4.15
C MET A 78 -3.86 5.11 2.88
N ALA A 79 -4.22 4.53 1.73
CA ALA A 79 -4.06 5.18 0.43
C ALA A 79 -4.89 6.47 0.36
N LYS A 80 -4.24 7.59 0.04
CA LYS A 80 -4.88 8.90 -0.13
C LYS A 80 -5.03 9.28 -1.58
N ARG A 81 -4.11 8.83 -2.43
CA ARG A 81 -4.17 8.99 -3.88
C ARG A 81 -4.56 7.66 -4.50
N THR A 82 -5.55 7.70 -5.38
CA THR A 82 -6.00 6.51 -6.11
C THR A 82 -6.00 6.73 -7.61
N PHE A 83 -5.98 5.63 -8.35
CA PHE A 83 -6.23 5.60 -9.78
C PHE A 83 -7.22 4.50 -10.12
N LYS A 84 -7.79 4.61 -11.32
CA LYS A 84 -8.73 3.65 -11.88
C LYS A 84 -8.05 2.85 -12.99
N ASP A 85 -7.81 3.45 -14.16
CA ASP A 85 -7.24 2.71 -15.30
C ASP A 85 -5.72 2.87 -15.41
N ARG A 86 -5.21 4.10 -15.30
CA ARG A 86 -3.78 4.42 -15.39
C ARG A 86 -3.42 5.63 -14.53
N MET A 87 -2.19 5.67 -14.03
CA MET A 87 -1.58 6.87 -13.44
C MET A 87 -0.09 6.92 -13.73
N THR A 88 0.44 8.11 -14.00
CA THR A 88 1.89 8.34 -14.09
C THR A 88 2.33 9.12 -12.85
N ILE A 89 3.43 8.68 -12.23
CA ILE A 89 4.08 9.33 -11.09
C ILE A 89 5.51 9.66 -11.47
N GLY A 90 6.00 10.84 -11.10
CA GLY A 90 7.36 11.26 -11.43
C GLY A 90 7.51 11.63 -12.91
N SER A 91 8.76 11.65 -13.38
CA SER A 91 9.12 12.05 -14.75
C SER A 91 10.54 11.61 -15.09
N GLY A 92 10.87 11.50 -16.38
CA GLY A 92 12.23 11.18 -16.81
C GLY A 92 12.67 9.78 -16.37
N SER A 93 13.88 9.68 -15.78
CA SER A 93 14.40 8.41 -15.27
C SER A 93 13.64 7.87 -14.06
N ASP A 94 12.91 8.73 -13.36
CA ASP A 94 12.19 8.39 -12.13
C ASP A 94 10.67 8.26 -12.38
N GLN A 95 10.26 8.14 -13.65
CA GLN A 95 8.87 7.94 -14.02
C GLN A 95 8.41 6.51 -13.69
N VAL A 96 7.24 6.40 -13.08
CA VAL A 96 6.53 5.15 -12.85
C VAL A 96 5.14 5.25 -13.46
N ASP A 97 4.80 4.31 -14.34
CA ASP A 97 3.47 4.18 -14.92
C ASP A 97 2.73 3.01 -14.28
N LEU A 98 1.57 3.29 -13.72
CA LEU A 98 0.67 2.33 -13.09
C LEU A 98 -0.46 1.99 -14.04
N TYR A 99 -0.80 0.72 -14.17
CA TYR A 99 -1.85 0.24 -15.07
C TYR A 99 -2.72 -0.78 -14.37
N TYR A 100 -4.03 -0.62 -14.50
CA TYR A 100 -5.00 -1.62 -14.12
C TYR A 100 -5.52 -2.34 -15.37
N PHE A 101 -5.31 -3.65 -15.43
CA PHE A 101 -5.73 -4.48 -16.57
C PHE A 101 -6.99 -5.32 -16.27
N GLY A 102 -7.63 -5.07 -15.12
CA GLY A 102 -8.71 -5.88 -14.61
C GLY A 102 -8.27 -6.78 -13.44
N ARG A 103 -9.23 -7.52 -12.88
CA ARG A 103 -9.03 -8.36 -11.71
C ARG A 103 -7.95 -9.42 -11.96
N GLY A 104 -6.95 -9.44 -11.09
CA GLY A 104 -5.92 -10.49 -10.99
C GLY A 104 -6.13 -11.34 -9.74
N HIS A 105 -5.15 -11.34 -8.86
CA HIS A 105 -5.18 -12.02 -7.56
C HIS A 105 -6.22 -11.41 -6.63
N THR A 106 -6.35 -10.08 -6.61
CA THR A 106 -7.45 -9.33 -6.00
C THR A 106 -8.15 -8.42 -7.02
N SER A 107 -9.15 -7.64 -6.58
CA SER A 107 -9.92 -6.75 -7.45
C SER A 107 -9.14 -5.52 -7.92
N GLY A 108 -8.11 -5.08 -7.19
CA GLY A 108 -7.39 -3.83 -7.44
C GLY A 108 -5.92 -4.00 -7.83
N ASP A 109 -5.56 -5.13 -8.43
CA ASP A 109 -4.19 -5.48 -8.80
C ASP A 109 -3.64 -4.58 -9.90
N ALA A 110 -2.52 -3.91 -9.63
CA ALA A 110 -1.87 -3.00 -10.57
C ALA A 110 -0.38 -2.78 -10.26
#